data_AF-A0A2H6J1T6-F1
#
_entry.id   AF-A0A2H6J1T6-F1
#
_cell.length_a   1.000
_cell.length_b   1.000
_cell.length_c   1.000
_cell.angle_alpha   90.00
_cell.angle_beta   90.00
_cell.angle_gamma   90.00
#
_symmetry.space_group_name_H-M   'P 1'
#
loop_
_entity.id
_entity.type
_entity.pdbx_description
1 polymer ?
#
loop_
_entity_poly.entity_id
_entity_poly.type
_entity_poly.pdbx_seq_one_letter_code
_entity_poly.pdbx_strand_id
1 'polypeptide(L)'
;MSIDRKPRAFHVAPAIAAGLVLMLAAVPPAAAEDDPEAHEEAVTRLVMERNIKIPYAYIDTLMRLPNAFGEGAACVICHGSTNPERSYRGLDLRVRLETLVDV
;
A
#
# COMPACT_ATOMS: atom_id res chain seq x y z
N MET A 1 -20.40 -29.30 64.27
CA MET A 1 -19.61 -28.38 63.43
C MET A 1 -19.99 -28.69 61.98
N SER A 2 -20.93 -27.96 61.38
CA SER A 2 -20.67 -26.79 60.50
C SER A 2 -19.63 -27.15 59.44
N ILE A 3 -19.92 -27.15 58.13
CA ILE A 3 -20.44 -26.03 57.34
C ILE A 3 -21.22 -26.58 56.13
N ASP A 4 -22.46 -26.15 55.97
CA ASP A 4 -23.31 -26.32 54.78
C ASP A 4 -22.87 -25.29 53.72
N ARG A 5 -22.51 -25.74 52.51
CA ARG A 5 -22.24 -24.87 51.34
C ARG A 5 -23.21 -25.20 50.23
N LYS A 6 -24.34 -24.49 50.23
CA LYS A 6 -25.31 -24.46 49.13
C LYS A 6 -24.71 -23.75 47.91
N PRO A 7 -24.59 -24.39 46.72
CA PRO A 7 -24.18 -23.70 45.51
C PRO A 7 -25.31 -22.77 45.02
N ARG A 8 -24.96 -21.50 44.78
CA ARG A 8 -25.88 -20.49 44.25
C ARG A 8 -26.18 -20.77 42.78
N ALA A 9 -27.46 -20.95 42.47
CA ALA A 9 -27.97 -20.95 41.11
C ALA A 9 -27.71 -19.58 40.47
N PHE A 10 -26.90 -19.56 39.42
CA PHE A 10 -26.79 -18.40 38.54
C PHE A 10 -27.97 -18.45 37.56
N HIS A 11 -29.00 -17.65 37.85
CA HIS A 11 -30.00 -17.27 36.87
C HIS A 11 -29.35 -16.33 35.85
N VAL A 12 -29.02 -16.84 34.67
CA VAL A 12 -28.78 -16.01 33.49
C VAL A 12 -30.14 -15.72 32.87
N ALA A 13 -30.67 -14.54 33.15
CA ALA A 13 -31.86 -14.03 32.47
C ALA A 13 -31.52 -13.72 31.00
N PRO A 14 -32.40 -14.02 30.03
CA PRO A 14 -32.22 -13.69 28.63
C PRO A 14 -32.79 -12.30 28.33
N ALA A 15 -32.12 -11.58 27.42
CA ALA A 15 -32.49 -10.34 26.72
C ALA A 15 -31.26 -9.43 26.78
N ILE A 16 -30.68 -8.94 25.68
CA ILE A 16 -31.31 -8.08 24.69
C ILE A 16 -30.57 -8.34 23.37
N ALA A 17 -31.21 -9.02 22.42
CA ALA A 17 -30.78 -9.03 21.01
C ALA A 17 -31.60 -7.95 20.29
N ALA A 18 -31.32 -6.69 20.58
CA ALA A 18 -31.90 -5.57 19.86
C ALA A 18 -30.88 -4.44 19.82
N GLY A 19 -30.35 -4.17 18.63
CA GLY A 19 -29.59 -2.96 18.37
C GLY A 19 -28.16 -3.20 17.94
N LEU A 20 -27.95 -3.65 16.70
CA LEU A 20 -26.85 -3.14 15.88
C LEU A 20 -27.07 -3.42 14.39
N VAL A 21 -28.20 -2.98 13.84
CA VAL A 21 -28.40 -2.94 12.38
C VAL A 21 -28.88 -1.55 12.00
N LEU A 22 -28.01 -0.54 12.15
CA LEU A 22 -28.09 0.70 11.38
C LEU A 22 -26.84 1.55 11.60
N MET A 23 -25.79 1.30 10.82
CA MET A 23 -24.88 2.34 10.32
C MET A 23 -24.15 1.77 9.09
N LEU A 24 -24.93 1.44 8.05
CA LEU A 24 -24.41 1.52 6.69
C LEU A 24 -24.42 3.02 6.34
N ALA A 25 -23.51 3.78 6.94
CA ALA A 25 -23.19 5.09 6.42
C ALA A 25 -22.71 4.83 4.99
N ALA A 26 -23.46 5.35 4.03
CA ALA A 26 -23.07 5.35 2.63
C ALA A 26 -21.68 5.96 2.53
N VAL A 27 -20.66 5.10 2.42
CA VAL A 27 -19.37 5.52 1.90
C VAL A 27 -19.71 5.95 0.48
N PRO A 28 -19.64 7.25 0.12
CA PRO A 28 -19.82 7.62 -1.26
C PRO A 28 -18.83 6.79 -2.08
N PRO A 29 -19.25 6.19 -3.21
CA PRO A 29 -18.31 5.48 -4.05
C PRO A 29 -17.20 6.48 -4.38
N ALA A 30 -15.96 6.11 -4.08
CA ALA A 30 -14.77 6.79 -4.58
C ALA A 30 -14.62 6.55 -6.09
N ALA A 31 -15.72 6.61 -6.84
CA ALA A 31 -15.73 6.85 -8.26
C ALA A 31 -15.65 8.36 -8.42
N ALA A 32 -14.47 8.91 -8.12
CA ALA A 32 -14.03 10.08 -8.84
C ALA A 32 -14.11 9.68 -10.32
N GLU A 33 -14.77 10.49 -11.13
CA GLU A 33 -14.66 10.34 -12.58
C GLU A 33 -13.16 10.31 -12.91
N ASP A 34 -12.71 9.32 -13.68
CA ASP A 34 -11.29 9.13 -14.03
C ASP A 34 -10.85 10.24 -15.00
N ASP A 35 -10.75 11.46 -14.48
CA ASP A 35 -10.14 12.58 -15.16
C ASP A 35 -8.61 12.51 -14.97
N PRO A 36 -7.84 12.15 -16.01
CA PRO A 36 -6.39 12.08 -15.90
C PRO A 36 -5.78 13.45 -15.58
N GLU A 37 -6.44 14.56 -15.97
CA GLU A 37 -5.98 15.91 -15.67
C GLU A 37 -6.06 16.19 -14.15
N ALA A 38 -7.11 15.69 -13.49
CA ALA A 38 -7.24 15.80 -12.03
C ALA A 38 -6.15 15.04 -11.27
N HIS A 39 -5.71 13.88 -11.77
CA HIS A 39 -4.61 13.13 -11.17
C HIS A 39 -3.26 13.85 -11.33
N GLU A 40 -2.99 14.40 -12.51
CA GLU A 40 -1.76 15.16 -12.76
C GLU A 40 -1.72 16.44 -11.93
N GLU A 41 -2.84 17.14 -11.79
CA GLU A 41 -2.95 18.32 -10.93
C GLU A 41 -2.64 17.97 -9.46
N ALA A 42 -3.16 16.85 -8.96
CA ALA A 42 -2.90 16.40 -7.59
C ALA A 42 -1.40 16.12 -7.36
N VAL A 43 -0.73 15.43 -8.28
CA VAL A 43 0.73 15.19 -8.19
C VAL A 43 1.48 16.51 -8.22
N THR A 44 1.13 17.41 -9.14
CA THR A 44 1.79 18.71 -9.28
C THR A 44 1.68 19.53 -7.99
N ARG A 45 0.46 19.72 -7.49
CA ARG A 45 0.17 20.60 -6.34
C ARG A 45 0.56 20.01 -5.00
N LEU A 46 0.41 18.70 -4.83
CA LEU A 46 0.61 18.05 -3.52
C LEU A 46 2.00 17.46 -3.37
N VAL A 47 2.64 17.04 -4.46
CA VAL A 47 3.96 16.39 -4.42
C VAL A 47 5.05 17.34 -4.89
N MET A 48 4.95 17.85 -6.13
CA MET A 48 6.01 18.62 -6.77
C MET A 48 6.19 20.02 -6.14
N GLU A 49 5.12 20.82 -6.07
CA GLU A 49 5.16 22.18 -5.51
C GLU A 49 5.57 22.21 -4.04
N ARG A 50 5.28 21.13 -3.30
CA ARG A 50 5.66 20.98 -1.89
C ARG A 50 7.03 20.35 -1.68
N ASN A 51 7.72 20.01 -2.76
CA ASN A 51 9.02 19.35 -2.76
C ASN A 51 9.04 18.13 -1.81
N ILE A 52 7.98 17.31 -1.87
CA ILE A 52 7.90 16.10 -1.06
C ILE A 52 9.05 15.17 -1.46
N LYS A 53 9.84 14.74 -0.49
CA LYS A 53 10.91 13.78 -0.72
C LYS A 53 10.32 12.44 -1.15
N ILE A 54 10.61 12.04 -2.39
CA ILE A 54 10.26 10.71 -2.88
C ILE A 54 11.32 9.72 -2.42
N PRO A 55 10.96 8.69 -1.64
CA PRO A 55 11.93 7.72 -1.16
C PRO A 55 12.46 6.92 -2.34
N TYR A 56 13.75 6.60 -2.28
CA TYR A 56 14.39 5.82 -3.33
C TYR A 56 13.68 4.47 -3.57
N ALA A 57 13.19 3.83 -2.52
CA ALA A 57 12.42 2.58 -2.60
C ALA A 57 11.19 2.69 -3.53
N TYR A 58 10.58 3.87 -3.64
CA TYR A 58 9.48 4.10 -4.59
C TYR A 58 9.99 4.05 -6.03
N ILE A 59 11.13 4.67 -6.32
CA ILE A 59 11.77 4.63 -7.64
C ILE A 59 12.20 3.20 -8.00
N ASP A 60 12.81 2.45 -7.09
CA ASP A 60 13.16 1.03 -7.32
C ASP A 60 11.91 0.18 -7.62
N THR A 61 10.80 0.48 -6.94
CA THR A 61 9.51 -0.17 -7.21
C THR A 61 9.03 0.13 -8.63
N LEU A 62 9.08 1.39 -9.08
CA LEU A 62 8.67 1.76 -10.44
C LEU A 62 9.49 1.04 -11.51
N MET A 63 10.80 0.82 -11.30
CA MET A 63 11.64 0.10 -12.27
C MET A 63 11.30 -1.41 -12.36
N ARG A 64 10.70 -1.98 -11.31
CA ARG A 64 10.34 -3.40 -11.21
C ARG A 64 8.90 -3.70 -11.62
N LEU A 65 8.05 -2.69 -11.68
CA LEU A 65 6.65 -2.87 -12.05
C LEU A 65 6.46 -2.80 -13.58
N PRO A 66 5.75 -3.77 -14.18
CA PRO A 66 5.24 -3.59 -15.53
C PRO A 66 4.19 -2.47 -15.52
N ASN A 67 4.05 -1.79 -16.66
CA ASN A 67 3.08 -0.70 -16.85
C ASN A 67 3.29 0.57 -16.00
N ALA A 68 4.40 0.71 -15.27
CA ALA A 68 4.64 1.86 -14.38
C ALA A 68 4.70 3.21 -15.09
N PHE A 69 5.04 3.21 -16.39
CA PHE A 69 5.18 4.42 -17.22
C PHE A 69 4.36 4.30 -18.52
N GLY A 70 3.24 3.57 -18.48
CA GLY A 70 2.47 3.17 -19.65
C GLY A 70 2.73 1.71 -20.03
N GLU A 71 1.93 1.16 -20.96
CA GLU A 71 1.93 -0.26 -21.30
C GLU A 71 3.34 -0.81 -21.64
N GLY A 72 3.77 -1.86 -20.96
CA GLY A 72 5.06 -2.48 -21.19
C GLY A 72 5.59 -3.36 -20.07
N ALA A 73 6.68 -4.08 -20.37
CA ALA A 73 7.40 -4.89 -19.39
C ALA A 73 8.14 -4.02 -18.35
N ALA A 74 8.43 -4.59 -17.19
CA ALA A 74 9.26 -3.95 -16.18
C ALA A 74 10.68 -3.65 -16.71
N CYS A 75 11.20 -2.47 -16.40
CA CYS A 75 12.49 -1.99 -16.91
C CYS A 75 13.66 -2.94 -16.57
N VAL A 76 13.68 -3.47 -15.35
CA VAL A 76 14.75 -4.34 -14.85
C VAL A 76 14.88 -5.67 -15.58
N ILE A 77 13.90 -6.08 -16.39
CA ILE A 77 13.98 -7.28 -17.22
C ILE A 77 15.08 -7.12 -18.28
N CYS A 78 15.16 -5.94 -18.88
CA CYS A 78 16.14 -5.61 -19.92
C CYS A 78 17.37 -4.87 -19.36
N HIS A 79 17.21 -4.19 -18.22
CA HIS A 79 18.21 -3.32 -17.61
C HIS A 79 18.47 -3.68 -16.15
N GLY A 80 19.00 -4.88 -15.91
CA GLY A 80 19.17 -5.44 -14.57
C GLY A 80 20.58 -5.92 -14.26
N SER A 81 21.59 -5.47 -14.99
CA SER A 81 22.98 -5.84 -14.74
C SER A 81 23.94 -4.88 -15.43
N THR A 82 25.14 -4.71 -14.86
CA THR A 82 26.26 -4.06 -15.53
C THR A 82 26.92 -4.93 -16.61
N ASN A 83 26.58 -6.22 -16.71
CA ASN A 83 27.07 -7.09 -17.77
C ASN A 83 26.29 -6.85 -19.08
N PRO A 84 26.94 -6.35 -20.16
CA PRO A 84 26.28 -6.02 -21.42
C PRO A 84 25.78 -7.24 -22.21
N GLU A 85 26.23 -8.45 -21.90
CA GLU A 85 25.70 -9.69 -22.51
C GLU A 85 24.35 -10.11 -21.93
N ARG A 86 24.02 -9.61 -20.73
CA ARG A 86 22.81 -9.98 -19.97
C ARG A 86 21.85 -8.80 -19.78
N SER A 87 22.28 -7.60 -20.14
CA SER A 87 21.54 -6.36 -19.95
C SER A 87 21.83 -5.43 -21.11
N TYR A 88 20.78 -4.88 -21.71
CA TYR A 88 20.97 -3.95 -22.83
C TYR A 88 21.80 -2.76 -22.36
N ARG A 89 22.90 -2.52 -23.10
CA ARG A 89 23.88 -1.44 -22.83
C ARG A 89 24.62 -1.58 -21.49
N GLY A 90 24.52 -2.74 -20.81
CA GLY A 90 25.09 -2.92 -19.48
C GLY A 90 24.49 -1.96 -18.44
N LEU A 91 23.23 -1.56 -18.62
CA LEU A 91 22.53 -0.68 -17.68
C LEU A 91 21.91 -1.50 -16.54
N ASP A 92 22.17 -1.11 -15.29
CA ASP A 92 21.52 -1.72 -14.12
C ASP A 92 20.58 -0.71 -13.46
N LEU A 93 19.28 -0.90 -13.64
CA LEU A 93 18.20 -0.12 -13.02
C LEU A 93 17.65 -0.79 -11.75
N ARG A 94 18.23 -1.92 -11.33
CA ARG A 94 17.94 -2.44 -9.99
C ARG A 94 18.67 -1.55 -9.02
N VAL A 95 17.97 -1.16 -7.97
CA VAL A 95 18.59 -0.32 -6.99
C VAL A 95 18.67 -1.06 -5.69
N ARG A 96 19.88 -1.09 -5.15
CA ARG A 96 20.11 -1.57 -3.79
C ARG A 96 20.30 -0.37 -2.92
N LEU A 97 19.46 -0.25 -1.89
CA LEU A 97 19.63 0.74 -0.83
C LEU A 97 20.97 0.56 -0.10
N GLU A 98 21.60 -0.61 -0.25
CA GLU A 98 22.86 -1.00 0.40
C GLU A 98 24.11 -0.50 -0.32
N THR A 99 24.05 -0.08 -1.59
CA THR A 99 25.26 0.37 -2.34
C THR A 99 25.59 1.85 -2.17
N LEU A 100 24.79 2.60 -1.38
CA LEU A 100 25.06 4.02 -1.06
C LEU A 100 25.80 4.22 0.27
N VAL A 101 26.16 3.14 0.97
CA VAL A 101 26.91 3.19 2.24
C VAL A 101 28.38 2.79 2.10
N ASP A 102 28.80 2.34 0.92
CA ASP A 102 30.15 1.80 0.64
C ASP A 102 30.93 2.58 -0.46
N VAL A 103 30.74 3.91 -0.56
CA VAL A 103 31.64 4.80 -1.32
C VAL A 103 31.96 6.05 -0.51
#